data_AF-A0A6B1EIA7-F1
#
_entry.id   AF-A0A6B1EIA7-F1
#
_cell.length_a   1.000
_cell.length_b   1.000
_cell.length_c   1.000
_cell.angle_alpha   90.00
_cell.angle_beta   90.00
_cell.angle_gamma   90.00
#
_symmetry.space_group_name_H-M   'P 1'
#
loop_
_entity.id
_entity.type
_entity.pdbx_description
1 polymer ?
#
loop_
_entity_poly.entity_id
_entity_poly.type
_entity_poly.pdbx_seq_one_letter_code
_entity_poly.pdbx_strand_id
1 'polypeptide(L)'
;MFGAVPTIAGAQPSDITDAGVHQSAVEALDAAGVLRGTGCASDRLCPQEPLPRWAMAVWLVRALDGDDPQRSGASRFADVESWRWWAPHVERLADLGVTAGCRTGPARYCPQRSVTRAEMATFLSRAFRLSPAPPAGFTDTVRSVHRSAIDALAGAGITAGCTRSPARYCPSVAVTRAQMASFLYGALRFNATVTWLSAGDSYSSGVGTDPHAEGPCRRSPQAAGPAAAEMLRLQGWTIAHTHTACEGGLVEDMFNRRSQASGRMSMWEEHVEALGGPRRVDVVTLSLGGNDVGFEEVVLACVPFTRVTELFVGCPSEAALQARIDSLVDPSRTCPGTSRRASRPDYGCALRIDGQQYGSISDFYREIVTERLTERGRLYVIGYPSLIAPSSEWRLFGPCRVLYKPETVDRLGRLAEHLNRQLAEAVRQANQALGAERVHYVDTYTPFREGRREVCGRGSDFIHGITHVGTNPLTGWYRSFHLNNAGHAEVARLLAEEFRSTFEAPVAPPQP
;
A
#
# COMPACT_ATOMS: atom_id res chain seq x y z
N MET A 1 20.74 21.12 -11.68
CA MET A 1 21.25 21.92 -10.55
C MET A 1 20.08 22.71 -9.99
N PHE A 2 19.40 22.16 -8.98
CA PHE A 2 18.43 22.92 -8.19
C PHE A 2 19.20 23.52 -7.02
N GLY A 3 19.29 24.85 -6.96
CA GLY A 3 19.96 25.55 -5.87
C GLY A 3 19.19 25.35 -4.57
N ALA A 4 19.86 24.83 -3.55
CA ALA A 4 19.36 24.89 -2.19
C ALA A 4 19.19 26.37 -1.83
N VAL A 5 17.96 26.79 -1.53
CA VAL A 5 17.71 28.08 -0.89
C VAL A 5 18.35 27.99 0.50
N PRO A 6 19.27 28.90 0.87
CA PRO A 6 19.85 28.87 2.20
C PRO A 6 18.75 29.26 3.19
N THR A 7 18.32 28.32 4.01
CA THR A 7 17.51 28.60 5.20
C THR A 7 18.38 29.42 6.14
N ILE A 8 18.10 30.72 6.24
CA ILE A 8 18.57 31.51 7.38
C ILE A 8 17.74 31.00 8.56
N ALA A 9 18.28 30.02 9.29
CA ALA A 9 17.71 29.55 10.53
C ALA A 9 17.54 30.78 11.44
N GLY A 10 16.29 31.11 11.79
CA GLY A 10 16.05 32.05 12.88
C GLY A 10 16.63 31.50 14.17
N ALA A 11 17.00 32.36 15.11
CA ALA A 11 17.37 31.90 16.44
C ALA A 11 16.20 31.09 17.03
N GLN A 12 16.48 29.89 17.54
CA GLN A 12 15.48 29.06 18.19
C GLN A 12 14.87 29.80 19.39
N PRO A 13 13.58 29.59 19.70
CA PRO A 13 12.97 30.15 20.90
C PRO A 13 13.74 29.76 22.17
N SER A 14 13.97 30.73 23.06
CA SER A 14 14.73 30.56 24.30
C SER A 14 14.08 29.59 25.30
N ASP A 15 12.78 29.34 25.16
CA ASP A 15 12.00 28.42 25.97
C ASP A 15 11.55 27.14 25.24
N ILE A 16 12.22 26.78 24.13
CA ILE A 16 11.88 25.58 23.36
C ILE A 16 11.99 24.28 24.18
N THR A 17 12.91 24.25 25.16
CA THR A 17 13.14 23.12 26.07
C THR A 17 12.02 22.93 27.10
N ASP A 18 11.17 23.93 27.30
CA ASP A 18 10.04 23.86 28.27
C ASP A 18 8.84 23.06 27.72
N ALA A 19 8.99 22.43 26.56
CA ALA A 19 7.98 21.59 25.91
C ALA A 19 7.85 20.18 26.50
N GLY A 20 8.79 19.73 27.34
CA GLY A 20 8.74 18.42 28.01
C GLY A 20 8.63 17.26 27.01
N VAL A 21 7.64 16.37 27.19
CA VAL A 21 7.44 15.21 26.29
C VAL A 21 7.13 15.59 24.83
N HIS A 22 6.84 16.86 24.56
CA HIS A 22 6.54 17.38 23.23
C HIS A 22 7.75 18.01 22.53
N GLN A 23 8.91 18.04 23.20
CA GLN A 23 10.10 18.78 22.74
C GLN A 23 10.53 18.41 21.32
N SER A 24 10.66 17.12 21.01
CA SER A 24 11.09 16.67 19.68
C SER A 24 10.17 17.12 18.55
N ALA A 25 8.85 17.17 18.80
CA ALA A 25 7.89 17.67 17.81
C ALA A 25 7.98 19.19 17.64
N VAL A 26 8.24 19.92 18.73
CA VAL A 26 8.44 21.37 18.68
C VAL A 26 9.71 21.71 17.91
N GLU A 27 10.83 21.05 18.21
CA GLU A 27 12.12 21.24 17.54
C GLU A 27 12.01 20.96 16.03
N ALA A 28 11.40 19.83 15.65
CA ALA A 28 11.20 19.48 14.24
C ALA A 28 10.37 20.53 13.48
N LEU A 29 9.27 21.03 14.08
CA LEU A 29 8.44 22.05 13.44
C LEU A 29 9.12 23.43 13.42
N ASP A 30 9.94 23.76 14.40
CA ASP A 30 10.72 25.00 14.43
C ASP A 30 11.80 24.99 13.34
N ALA A 31 12.56 23.89 13.23
CA ALA A 31 13.56 23.67 12.19
C ALA A 31 12.96 23.77 10.77
N ALA A 32 11.71 23.36 10.62
CA ALA A 32 10.93 23.50 9.38
C ALA A 32 10.43 24.93 9.09
N GLY A 33 10.61 25.87 10.02
CA GLY A 33 10.07 27.23 9.93
C GLY A 33 8.55 27.32 10.18
N VAL A 34 7.88 26.22 10.55
CA VAL A 34 6.42 26.18 10.79
C VAL A 34 6.04 27.12 11.94
N LEU A 35 6.85 27.16 13.01
CA LEU A 35 6.56 27.92 14.23
C LEU A 35 6.97 29.41 14.15
N ARG A 36 7.73 29.80 13.12
CA ARG A 36 8.41 31.10 13.02
C ARG A 36 7.45 32.29 13.22
N GLY A 37 7.78 33.17 14.16
CA GLY A 37 7.02 34.41 14.40
C GLY A 37 5.63 34.22 15.03
N THR A 38 5.31 33.01 15.49
CA THR A 38 4.00 32.73 16.12
C THR A 38 4.05 32.76 17.64
N GLY A 39 5.23 33.01 18.23
CA GLY A 39 5.49 33.00 19.67
C GLY A 39 4.66 34.01 20.47
N CYS A 40 4.65 33.84 21.79
CA CYS A 40 4.05 34.77 22.75
C CYS A 40 4.91 36.04 22.94
N ALA A 41 6.22 35.95 22.64
CA ALA A 41 7.17 37.06 22.63
C ALA A 41 8.19 36.89 21.49
N SER A 42 9.08 37.86 21.31
CA SER A 42 10.05 37.89 20.21
C SER A 42 10.98 36.68 20.15
N ASP A 43 11.36 36.14 21.30
CA ASP A 43 12.28 35.01 21.46
C ASP A 43 11.63 33.82 22.19
N ARG A 44 10.31 33.83 22.41
CA ARG A 44 9.63 32.79 23.20
C ARG A 44 8.46 32.16 22.48
N LEU A 45 8.40 30.84 22.51
CA LEU A 45 7.28 30.04 22.03
C LEU A 45 6.17 29.96 23.08
N CYS A 46 6.47 29.98 24.38
CA CYS A 46 5.54 29.66 25.47
C CYS A 46 4.84 28.29 25.31
N PRO A 47 5.57 27.15 25.38
CA PRO A 47 5.05 25.83 25.03
C PRO A 47 3.78 25.40 25.81
N GLN A 48 3.61 25.89 27.04
CA GLN A 48 2.50 25.52 27.93
C GLN A 48 1.25 26.40 27.77
N GLU A 49 1.33 27.50 27.03
CA GLU A 49 0.18 28.38 26.82
C GLU A 49 -0.81 27.79 25.80
N PRO A 50 -2.12 28.09 25.92
CA PRO A 50 -3.10 27.72 24.91
C PRO A 50 -2.80 28.33 23.53
N LEU A 51 -2.92 27.55 22.46
CA LEU A 51 -2.68 28.04 21.11
C LEU A 51 -3.92 28.80 20.56
N PRO A 52 -3.79 30.08 20.17
CA PRO A 52 -4.86 30.81 19.51
C PRO A 52 -5.07 30.33 18.07
N ARG A 53 -6.31 30.44 17.59
CA ARG A 53 -6.70 29.97 16.24
C ARG A 53 -5.89 30.58 15.11
N TRP A 54 -5.51 31.87 15.19
CA TRP A 54 -4.68 32.49 14.16
C TRP A 54 -3.30 31.82 14.03
N ALA A 55 -2.67 31.44 15.14
CA ALA A 55 -1.36 30.80 15.14
C ALA A 55 -1.46 29.38 14.60
N MET A 56 -2.51 28.64 14.96
CA MET A 56 -2.81 27.34 14.36
C MET A 56 -2.99 27.44 12.84
N ALA A 57 -3.63 28.50 12.33
CA ALA A 57 -3.78 28.69 10.88
C ALA A 57 -2.41 28.77 10.18
N VAL A 58 -1.49 29.54 10.76
CA VAL A 58 -0.11 29.64 10.27
C VAL A 58 0.57 28.27 10.28
N TRP A 59 0.48 27.53 11.39
CA TRP A 59 1.14 26.23 11.52
C TRP A 59 0.62 25.21 10.50
N LEU A 60 -0.71 25.13 10.33
CA LEU A 60 -1.31 24.18 9.39
C LEU A 60 -0.97 24.53 7.95
N VAL A 61 -1.05 25.80 7.55
CA VAL A 61 -0.72 26.21 6.18
C VAL A 61 0.74 25.96 5.86
N ARG A 62 1.67 26.33 6.75
CA ARG A 62 3.10 26.03 6.52
C ARG A 62 3.40 24.54 6.48
N ALA A 63 2.72 23.75 7.31
CA ALA A 63 2.87 22.31 7.30
C ALA A 63 2.33 21.64 6.02
N LEU A 64 1.29 22.22 5.40
CA LEU A 64 0.67 21.69 4.17
C LEU A 64 1.34 22.21 2.90
N ASP A 65 1.62 23.50 2.85
CA ASP A 65 2.09 24.19 1.64
C ASP A 65 3.61 24.39 1.62
N GLY A 66 4.31 24.24 2.75
CA GLY A 66 5.75 24.48 2.90
C GLY A 66 6.15 25.96 2.96
N ASP A 67 5.25 26.87 2.59
CA ASP A 67 5.50 28.31 2.47
C ASP A 67 4.34 29.17 3.03
N ASP A 68 4.58 30.47 3.16
CA ASP A 68 3.53 31.45 3.49
C ASP A 68 2.69 31.78 2.23
N PRO A 69 1.34 31.82 2.32
CA PRO A 69 0.49 32.09 1.17
C PRO A 69 0.59 33.57 0.76
N GLN A 70 0.28 33.84 -0.51
CA GLN A 70 0.23 35.21 -1.02
C GLN A 70 -0.83 36.03 -0.28
N ARG A 71 -0.57 37.34 -0.13
CA ARG A 71 -1.50 38.25 0.55
C ARG A 71 -2.83 38.32 -0.20
N SER A 72 -3.94 38.19 0.53
CA SER A 72 -5.26 38.53 0.03
C SER A 72 -5.58 40.00 0.31
N GLY A 73 -6.26 40.68 -0.63
CA GLY A 73 -6.69 42.07 -0.45
C GLY A 73 -7.90 42.23 0.50
N ALA A 74 -8.63 41.15 0.75
CA ALA A 74 -9.79 41.10 1.63
C ALA A 74 -9.89 39.74 2.34
N SER A 75 -10.61 39.71 3.46
CA SER A 75 -10.92 38.50 4.24
C SER A 75 -12.39 38.14 4.08
N ARG A 76 -12.71 36.84 4.00
CA ARG A 76 -14.11 36.36 4.04
C ARG A 76 -14.70 36.40 5.43
N PHE A 77 -13.86 36.52 6.46
CA PHE A 77 -14.25 36.60 7.86
C PHE A 77 -14.21 38.05 8.34
N ALA A 78 -15.33 38.52 8.90
CA ALA A 78 -15.53 39.90 9.33
C ALA A 78 -14.66 40.31 10.53
N ASP A 79 -14.08 39.36 11.26
CA ASP A 79 -13.19 39.56 12.40
C ASP A 79 -11.72 39.25 12.09
N VAL A 80 -11.34 39.24 10.81
CA VAL A 80 -9.97 39.07 10.35
C VAL A 80 -9.63 40.27 9.47
N GLU A 81 -8.79 41.16 9.99
CA GLU A 81 -8.36 42.33 9.21
C GLU A 81 -7.29 41.93 8.18
N SER A 82 -7.46 42.32 6.91
CA SER A 82 -6.58 41.89 5.81
C SER A 82 -5.13 42.37 5.92
N TRP A 83 -4.85 43.40 6.73
CA TRP A 83 -3.49 43.89 6.99
C TRP A 83 -2.72 43.03 8.00
N ARG A 84 -3.38 42.12 8.71
CA ARG A 84 -2.70 41.17 9.61
C ARG A 84 -1.88 40.20 8.77
N TRP A 85 -0.60 40.02 9.12
CA TRP A 85 0.31 39.16 8.36
C TRP A 85 -0.14 37.70 8.28
N TRP A 86 -0.91 37.22 9.26
CA TRP A 86 -1.46 35.86 9.33
C TRP A 86 -2.85 35.72 8.69
N ALA A 87 -3.48 36.82 8.25
CA ALA A 87 -4.79 36.76 7.60
C ALA A 87 -4.79 35.87 6.33
N PRO A 88 -3.75 35.91 5.46
CA PRO A 88 -3.65 35.03 4.30
C PRO A 88 -3.71 33.54 4.65
N HIS A 89 -3.16 33.11 5.79
CA HIS A 89 -3.22 31.71 6.24
C HIS A 89 -4.64 31.29 6.60
N VAL A 90 -5.44 32.19 7.18
CA VAL A 90 -6.85 31.92 7.48
C VAL A 90 -7.66 31.75 6.19
N GLU A 91 -7.41 32.59 5.19
CA GLU A 91 -8.04 32.47 3.87
C GLU A 91 -7.63 31.17 3.17
N ARG A 92 -6.34 30.83 3.19
CA ARG A 92 -5.83 29.58 2.64
C ARG A 92 -6.47 28.35 3.28
N LEU A 93 -6.66 28.33 4.60
CA LEU A 93 -7.40 27.25 5.26
C LEU A 93 -8.86 27.16 4.81
N ALA A 94 -9.49 28.28 4.49
CA ALA A 94 -10.86 28.29 3.99
C ALA A 94 -10.93 27.80 2.54
N ASP A 95 -9.95 28.14 1.70
CA ASP A 95 -9.82 27.62 0.32
C ASP A 95 -9.59 26.11 0.29
N LEU A 96 -8.80 25.60 1.25
CA LEU A 96 -8.57 24.17 1.43
C LEU A 96 -9.76 23.44 2.07
N GLY A 97 -10.85 24.15 2.42
CA GLY A 97 -12.02 23.57 3.08
C GLY A 97 -11.77 23.10 4.52
N VAL A 98 -10.64 23.48 5.11
CA VAL A 98 -10.26 23.09 6.48
C VAL A 98 -11.12 23.84 7.51
N THR A 99 -11.47 25.10 7.23
CA THR A 99 -12.28 25.93 8.13
C THR A 99 -13.49 26.57 7.45
N ALA A 100 -14.60 26.61 8.18
CA ALA A 100 -15.79 27.40 7.85
C ALA A 100 -15.96 28.60 8.80
N GLY A 101 -14.99 28.85 9.69
CA GLY A 101 -15.10 29.82 10.77
C GLY A 101 -15.79 29.27 12.04
N CYS A 102 -16.02 30.18 13.00
CA CYS A 102 -16.67 29.92 14.28
C CYS A 102 -18.14 30.39 14.33
N ARG A 103 -18.60 31.17 13.34
CA ARG A 103 -19.97 31.67 13.24
C ARG A 103 -20.34 31.94 11.80
N THR A 104 -21.59 31.65 11.44
CA THR A 104 -22.21 31.99 10.17
C THR A 104 -23.21 33.14 10.38
N GLY A 105 -22.97 34.31 9.79
CA GLY A 105 -23.86 35.49 9.85
C GLY A 105 -23.51 36.57 10.90
N PRO A 106 -22.59 37.52 10.60
CA PRO A 106 -21.60 37.49 9.52
C PRO A 106 -20.56 36.40 9.79
N ALA A 107 -19.87 35.93 8.74
CA ALA A 107 -18.82 34.93 8.88
C ALA A 107 -17.71 35.44 9.80
N ARG A 108 -17.32 34.65 10.80
CA ARG A 108 -16.23 34.98 11.74
C ARG A 108 -15.29 33.81 11.91
N TYR A 109 -14.00 34.06 12.09
CA TYR A 109 -12.97 33.05 12.34
C TYR A 109 -12.65 32.87 13.83
N CYS A 110 -12.85 33.90 14.64
CA CYS A 110 -12.48 34.00 16.06
C CYS A 110 -10.95 33.83 16.28
N PRO A 111 -10.08 34.66 15.68
CA PRO A 111 -8.63 34.42 15.61
C PRO A 111 -7.96 34.31 16.99
N GLN A 112 -8.40 35.10 17.97
CA GLN A 112 -7.80 35.14 19.31
C GLN A 112 -8.28 34.03 20.26
N ARG A 113 -9.33 33.29 19.88
CA ARG A 113 -9.87 32.23 20.74
C ARG A 113 -8.91 31.04 20.74
N SER A 114 -8.64 30.48 21.91
CA SER A 114 -7.87 29.24 22.03
C SER A 114 -8.59 28.06 21.39
N VAL A 115 -7.82 27.18 20.74
CA VAL A 115 -8.33 25.98 20.08
C VAL A 115 -8.58 24.89 21.12
N THR A 116 -9.77 24.28 21.13
CA THR A 116 -10.03 23.10 21.96
C THR A 116 -9.52 21.82 21.31
N ARG A 117 -9.29 20.77 22.10
CA ARG A 117 -8.87 19.45 21.59
C ARG A 117 -9.84 18.87 20.56
N ALA A 118 -11.13 19.13 20.71
CA ALA A 118 -12.14 18.69 19.75
C ALA A 118 -12.05 19.46 18.42
N GLU A 119 -11.88 20.78 18.49
CA GLU A 119 -11.70 21.60 17.28
C GLU A 119 -10.43 21.23 16.54
N MET A 120 -9.31 21.10 17.27
CA MET A 120 -8.04 20.63 16.72
C MET A 120 -8.21 19.33 15.94
N ALA A 121 -8.95 18.35 16.46
CA ALA A 121 -9.19 17.09 15.76
C ALA A 121 -9.86 17.32 14.40
N THR A 122 -10.87 18.19 14.32
CA THR A 122 -11.51 18.55 13.05
C THR A 122 -10.55 19.28 12.11
N PHE A 123 -9.74 20.20 12.61
CA PHE A 123 -8.74 20.89 11.80
C PHE A 123 -7.74 19.91 11.19
N LEU A 124 -7.13 19.03 12.01
CA LEU A 124 -6.15 18.05 11.54
C LEU A 124 -6.78 17.01 10.61
N SER A 125 -7.97 16.49 10.95
CA SER A 125 -8.68 15.52 10.11
C SER A 125 -8.97 16.09 8.72
N ARG A 126 -9.38 17.35 8.61
CA ARG A 126 -9.62 18.00 7.31
C ARG A 126 -8.32 18.36 6.59
N ALA A 127 -7.37 18.95 7.29
CA ALA A 127 -6.08 19.36 6.75
C ALA A 127 -5.34 18.18 6.10
N PHE A 128 -5.33 17.03 6.77
CA PHE A 128 -4.63 15.82 6.32
C PHE A 128 -5.55 14.78 5.68
N ARG A 129 -6.81 15.15 5.37
CA ARG A 129 -7.83 14.28 4.74
C ARG A 129 -7.90 12.89 5.38
N LEU A 130 -7.86 12.83 6.71
CA LEU A 130 -7.82 11.55 7.44
C LEU A 130 -9.07 10.73 7.14
N SER A 131 -8.86 9.44 6.84
CA SER A 131 -9.94 8.51 6.57
C SER A 131 -10.84 8.34 7.80
N PRO A 132 -12.17 8.21 7.61
CA PRO A 132 -13.09 7.88 8.71
C PRO A 132 -12.68 6.57 9.41
N ALA A 133 -12.79 6.55 10.73
CA ALA A 133 -12.49 5.37 11.55
C ALA A 133 -13.71 4.94 12.39
N PRO A 134 -13.79 3.67 12.81
CA PRO A 134 -14.76 3.23 13.80
C PRO A 134 -14.64 4.01 15.12
N PRO A 135 -15.70 4.03 15.96
CA PRO A 135 -15.63 4.66 17.28
C PRO A 135 -14.44 4.19 18.11
N ALA A 136 -13.62 5.12 18.58
CA ALA A 136 -12.39 4.84 19.33
C ALA A 136 -12.61 4.49 20.82
N GLY A 137 -13.87 4.43 21.26
CA GLY A 137 -14.22 4.04 22.64
C GLY A 137 -14.09 5.16 23.70
N PHE A 138 -13.80 6.41 23.32
CA PHE A 138 -13.73 7.52 24.27
C PHE A 138 -15.11 7.87 24.85
N THR A 139 -15.24 7.66 26.16
CA THR A 139 -16.52 7.80 26.89
C THR A 139 -17.10 9.22 26.90
N ASP A 140 -16.25 10.24 26.73
CA ASP A 140 -16.59 11.66 26.81
C ASP A 140 -16.79 12.33 25.44
N THR A 141 -16.81 11.57 24.35
CA THR A 141 -16.93 12.11 22.98
C THR A 141 -18.28 11.84 22.31
N VAL A 142 -19.13 11.00 22.92
CA VAL A 142 -20.35 10.45 22.29
C VAL A 142 -21.28 11.54 21.73
N ARG A 143 -21.37 12.69 22.40
CA ARG A 143 -22.22 13.85 22.02
C ARG A 143 -21.46 14.97 21.32
N SER A 144 -20.17 14.79 21.04
CA SER A 144 -19.36 15.82 20.39
C SER A 144 -19.65 15.86 18.89
N VAL A 145 -19.89 17.05 18.34
CA VAL A 145 -19.97 17.26 16.88
C VAL A 145 -18.65 16.94 16.17
N HIS A 146 -17.54 16.89 16.93
CA HIS A 146 -16.20 16.56 16.43
C HIS A 146 -15.86 15.06 16.54
N ARG A 147 -16.79 14.22 16.99
CA ARG A 147 -16.54 12.80 17.30
C ARG A 147 -15.89 12.04 16.14
N SER A 148 -16.40 12.19 14.92
CA SER A 148 -15.85 11.50 13.75
C SER A 148 -14.39 11.86 13.48
N ALA A 149 -14.03 13.14 13.65
CA ALA A 149 -12.65 13.59 13.50
C ALA A 149 -11.76 13.06 14.63
N ILE A 150 -12.29 12.98 15.86
CA ILE A 150 -11.57 12.39 17.00
C ILE A 150 -11.30 10.91 16.77
N ASP A 151 -12.31 10.17 16.30
CA ASP A 151 -12.19 8.76 15.95
C ASP A 151 -11.15 8.56 14.83
N ALA A 152 -11.17 9.41 13.79
CA ALA A 152 -10.18 9.39 12.71
C ALA A 152 -8.74 9.64 13.20
N LEU A 153 -8.53 10.60 14.11
CA LEU A 153 -7.22 10.84 14.73
C LEU A 153 -6.73 9.63 15.53
N ALA A 154 -7.64 8.96 16.27
CA ALA A 154 -7.30 7.77 17.03
C ALA A 154 -6.97 6.59 16.10
N GLY A 155 -7.76 6.39 15.04
CA GLY A 155 -7.50 5.39 14.01
C GLY A 155 -6.18 5.62 13.26
N ALA A 156 -5.77 6.88 13.10
CA ALA A 156 -4.48 7.26 12.54
C ALA A 156 -3.30 7.17 13.56
N GLY A 157 -3.56 6.77 14.81
CA GLY A 157 -2.54 6.70 15.87
C GLY A 157 -2.02 8.08 16.34
N ILE A 158 -2.67 9.17 15.95
CA ILE A 158 -2.27 10.55 16.30
C ILE A 158 -2.63 10.88 17.75
N THR A 159 -3.61 10.18 18.35
CA THR A 159 -4.03 10.38 19.74
C THR A 159 -4.37 9.07 20.43
N ALA A 160 -3.94 8.94 21.68
CA ALA A 160 -4.39 7.87 22.60
C ALA A 160 -5.43 8.35 23.62
N GLY A 161 -5.89 9.61 23.51
CA GLY A 161 -6.72 10.27 24.52
C GLY A 161 -5.91 10.85 25.69
N CYS A 162 -6.62 11.38 26.69
CA CYS A 162 -6.05 11.98 27.90
C CYS A 162 -6.00 11.00 29.09
N THR A 163 -6.87 9.99 29.13
CA THR A 163 -6.85 8.92 30.14
C THR A 163 -7.14 7.57 29.50
N ARG A 164 -6.59 6.50 30.06
CA ARG A 164 -6.74 5.12 29.55
C ARG A 164 -7.88 4.34 30.20
N SER A 165 -8.16 4.56 31.49
CA SER A 165 -9.23 3.86 32.21
C SER A 165 -9.96 4.80 33.17
N PRO A 166 -11.20 5.22 32.84
CA PRO A 166 -11.88 5.01 31.56
C PRO A 166 -11.15 5.74 30.41
N ALA A 167 -11.32 5.26 29.18
CA ALA A 167 -10.81 5.95 28.00
C ALA A 167 -11.52 7.29 27.82
N ARG A 168 -10.77 8.41 27.83
CA ARG A 168 -11.28 9.77 27.61
C ARG A 168 -10.42 10.55 26.63
N TYR A 169 -11.03 11.46 25.89
CA TYR A 169 -10.34 12.35 24.95
C TYR A 169 -10.13 13.78 25.49
N CYS A 170 -10.93 14.21 26.46
CA CYS A 170 -10.96 15.57 27.02
C CYS A 170 -11.27 16.66 25.97
N PRO A 171 -12.42 16.60 25.26
CA PRO A 171 -12.68 17.42 24.07
C PRO A 171 -12.70 18.94 24.31
N SER A 172 -13.11 19.39 25.51
CA SER A 172 -13.32 20.81 25.83
C SER A 172 -12.05 21.52 26.30
N VAL A 173 -10.97 20.80 26.57
CA VAL A 173 -9.71 21.39 27.07
C VAL A 173 -9.00 22.11 25.93
N ALA A 174 -8.48 23.31 26.21
CA ALA A 174 -7.66 24.05 25.26
C ALA A 174 -6.32 23.32 25.02
N VAL A 175 -5.90 23.24 23.77
CA VAL A 175 -4.63 22.61 23.39
C VAL A 175 -3.51 23.61 23.62
N THR A 176 -2.46 23.18 24.34
CA THR A 176 -1.25 24.00 24.48
C THR A 176 -0.43 24.03 23.19
N ARG A 177 0.45 25.00 23.03
CA ARG A 177 1.33 25.10 21.86
C ARG A 177 2.19 23.84 21.68
N ALA A 178 2.75 23.32 22.76
CA ALA A 178 3.51 22.06 22.78
C ALA A 178 2.65 20.85 22.36
N GLN A 179 1.43 20.75 22.89
CA GLN A 179 0.51 19.67 22.52
C GLN A 179 0.11 19.75 21.05
N MET A 180 -0.23 20.94 20.54
CA MET A 180 -0.54 21.13 19.12
C MET A 180 0.64 20.69 18.25
N ALA A 181 1.87 21.02 18.64
CA ALA A 181 3.07 20.64 17.90
C ALA A 181 3.18 19.11 17.78
N SER A 182 2.95 18.37 18.88
CA SER A 182 2.94 16.90 18.83
C SER A 182 1.83 16.32 17.95
N PHE A 183 0.61 16.89 18.00
CA PHE A 183 -0.48 16.43 17.15
C PHE A 183 -0.24 16.73 15.67
N LEU A 184 0.27 17.91 15.35
CA LEU A 184 0.62 18.31 13.99
C LEU A 184 1.78 17.46 13.44
N TYR A 185 2.83 17.27 14.24
CA TYR A 185 3.95 16.40 13.86
C TYR A 185 3.51 14.95 13.67
N GLY A 186 2.66 14.43 14.54
CA GLY A 186 2.04 13.11 14.38
C GLY A 186 1.22 13.00 13.08
N ALA A 187 0.43 14.03 12.76
CA ALA A 187 -0.34 14.07 11.51
C ALA A 187 0.55 14.13 10.27
N LEU A 188 1.65 14.91 10.30
CA LEU A 188 2.65 14.95 9.23
C LEU A 188 3.34 13.61 9.05
N ARG A 189 3.74 12.94 10.14
CA ARG A 189 4.31 11.59 10.09
C ARG A 189 3.35 10.56 9.54
N PHE A 190 2.08 10.62 9.93
CA PHE A 190 1.05 9.74 9.39
C PHE A 190 0.89 9.96 7.88
N ASN A 191 0.76 11.21 7.44
CA ASN A 191 0.63 11.55 6.03
C ASN A 191 1.87 11.15 5.20
N ALA A 192 3.05 11.21 5.81
CA ALA A 192 4.30 10.78 5.21
C ALA A 192 4.51 9.26 5.19
N THR A 193 3.75 8.51 6.00
CA THR A 193 3.85 7.06 6.01
C THR A 193 3.14 6.49 4.80
N VAL A 194 3.82 5.68 4.01
CA VAL A 194 3.24 4.89 2.92
C VAL A 194 2.73 3.58 3.50
N THR A 195 1.42 3.36 3.41
CA THR A 195 0.79 2.10 3.84
C THR A 195 0.82 1.10 2.70
N TRP A 196 1.42 -0.07 2.92
CA TRP A 196 1.71 -1.05 1.87
C TRP A 196 1.17 -2.42 2.24
N LEU A 197 0.37 -3.02 1.35
CA LEU A 197 -0.11 -4.39 1.43
C LEU A 197 0.50 -5.26 0.32
N SER A 198 1.21 -6.31 0.70
CA SER A 198 1.64 -7.37 -0.22
C SER A 198 0.72 -8.58 -0.12
N ALA A 199 -0.10 -8.78 -1.15
CA ALA A 199 -1.05 -9.86 -1.30
C ALA A 199 -0.69 -10.73 -2.53
N GLY A 200 -1.48 -11.76 -2.83
CA GLY A 200 -1.30 -12.59 -4.02
C GLY A 200 -1.02 -14.05 -3.74
N ASP A 201 -0.49 -14.76 -4.74
CA ASP A 201 -0.20 -16.18 -4.71
C ASP A 201 1.20 -16.51 -4.15
N SER A 202 1.71 -17.71 -4.47
CA SER A 202 3.01 -18.21 -4.01
C SER A 202 4.22 -17.38 -4.47
N TYR A 203 4.14 -16.73 -5.64
CA TYR A 203 5.21 -15.85 -6.14
C TYR A 203 5.30 -14.55 -5.34
N SER A 204 4.19 -14.14 -4.70
CA SER A 204 4.15 -13.01 -3.78
C SER A 204 4.40 -13.42 -2.33
N SER A 205 4.06 -14.66 -1.92
CA SER A 205 4.21 -15.11 -0.53
C SER A 205 5.66 -15.40 -0.13
N GLY A 206 6.52 -15.74 -1.09
CA GLY A 206 7.92 -16.08 -0.82
C GLY A 206 8.21 -17.57 -0.84
N VAL A 207 7.36 -18.38 -1.46
CA VAL A 207 7.70 -19.79 -1.71
C VAL A 207 9.02 -19.84 -2.48
N GLY A 208 9.99 -20.61 -1.96
CA GLY A 208 11.32 -20.76 -2.55
C GLY A 208 12.42 -19.96 -1.88
N THR A 209 12.12 -19.04 -0.95
CA THR A 209 13.14 -18.33 -0.16
C THR A 209 13.78 -19.20 0.94
N ASP A 210 14.97 -18.82 1.36
CA ASP A 210 15.65 -19.26 2.56
C ASP A 210 15.88 -18.09 3.55
N PRO A 211 15.63 -18.26 4.88
CA PRO A 211 15.03 -19.45 5.50
C PRO A 211 13.65 -19.75 4.92
N HIS A 212 13.26 -21.02 5.03
CA HIS A 212 12.07 -21.52 4.36
C HIS A 212 10.84 -20.74 4.78
N ALA A 213 10.03 -20.32 3.79
CA ALA A 213 8.79 -19.63 4.06
C ALA A 213 7.86 -20.48 4.94
N GLU A 214 7.32 -19.86 5.99
CA GLU A 214 6.71 -20.58 7.11
C GLU A 214 5.17 -20.56 7.06
N GLY A 215 4.57 -21.51 7.79
CA GLY A 215 3.13 -21.59 7.99
C GLY A 215 2.32 -21.98 6.74
N PRO A 216 0.99 -22.04 6.86
CA PRO A 216 0.10 -22.54 5.82
C PRO A 216 -0.11 -21.56 4.64
N CYS A 217 0.50 -20.38 4.66
CA CYS A 217 0.59 -19.50 3.48
C CYS A 217 1.99 -19.52 2.85
N ARG A 218 2.98 -20.14 3.51
CA ARG A 218 4.39 -20.04 3.15
C ARG A 218 4.80 -18.59 2.90
N ARG A 219 4.67 -17.77 3.95
CA ARG A 219 5.05 -16.36 3.92
C ARG A 219 6.51 -16.20 4.34
N SER A 220 7.21 -15.28 3.69
CA SER A 220 8.62 -15.00 3.96
C SER A 220 8.91 -13.49 3.97
N PRO A 221 9.73 -12.99 4.91
CA PRO A 221 10.21 -11.61 4.85
C PRO A 221 11.18 -11.37 3.68
N GLN A 222 11.72 -12.42 3.05
CA GLN A 222 12.52 -12.33 1.83
C GLN A 222 11.67 -12.34 0.55
N ALA A 223 10.34 -12.43 0.66
CA ALA A 223 9.46 -12.31 -0.50
C ALA A 223 9.59 -10.92 -1.15
N ALA A 224 9.24 -10.82 -2.44
CA ALA A 224 9.52 -9.63 -3.24
C ALA A 224 8.88 -8.34 -2.67
N GLY A 225 7.63 -8.42 -2.22
CA GLY A 225 6.92 -7.29 -1.61
C GLY A 225 7.55 -6.77 -0.32
N PRO A 226 7.69 -7.60 0.73
CA PRO A 226 8.42 -7.25 1.95
C PRO A 226 9.85 -6.73 1.69
N ALA A 227 10.59 -7.38 0.79
CA ALA A 227 11.96 -6.98 0.45
C ALA A 227 11.99 -5.60 -0.25
N ALA A 228 11.06 -5.31 -1.15
CA ALA A 228 10.97 -4.00 -1.80
C ALA A 228 10.64 -2.88 -0.79
N ALA A 229 9.70 -3.14 0.13
CA ALA A 229 9.39 -2.21 1.21
C ALA A 229 10.63 -1.92 2.07
N GLU A 230 11.43 -2.94 2.40
CA GLU A 230 12.65 -2.74 3.17
C GLU A 230 13.72 -1.97 2.40
N MET A 231 13.92 -2.28 1.11
CA MET A 231 14.81 -1.51 0.24
C MET A 231 14.46 -0.02 0.21
N LEU A 232 13.16 0.30 0.15
CA LEU A 232 12.69 1.68 0.14
C LEU A 232 12.84 2.35 1.52
N ARG A 233 12.67 1.61 2.63
CA ARG A 233 12.98 2.13 3.97
C ARG A 233 14.43 2.56 4.11
N LEU A 234 15.35 1.73 3.60
CA LEU A 234 16.78 2.07 3.55
C LEU A 234 17.08 3.30 2.68
N GLN A 235 16.16 3.68 1.79
CA GLN A 235 16.23 4.88 0.95
C GLN A 235 15.47 6.09 1.54
N GLY A 236 15.03 6.01 2.81
CA GLY A 236 14.41 7.12 3.53
C GLY A 236 12.87 7.15 3.49
N TRP A 237 12.23 6.17 2.85
CA TRP A 237 10.77 6.07 2.87
C TRP A 237 10.26 5.56 4.22
N THR A 238 9.24 6.20 4.77
CA THR A 238 8.54 5.65 5.93
C THR A 238 7.44 4.73 5.43
N ILE A 239 7.58 3.42 5.59
CA ILE A 239 6.62 2.42 5.09
C ILE A 239 6.03 1.60 6.24
N ALA A 240 4.71 1.58 6.36
CA ALA A 240 3.97 0.63 7.18
C ALA A 240 3.53 -0.54 6.28
N HIS A 241 4.17 -1.69 6.43
CA HIS A 241 3.99 -2.84 5.54
C HIS A 241 3.18 -3.95 6.21
N THR A 242 2.32 -4.60 5.45
CA THR A 242 1.60 -5.82 5.82
C THR A 242 1.70 -6.85 4.70
N HIS A 243 1.73 -8.13 5.07
CA HIS A 243 1.93 -9.21 4.12
C HIS A 243 0.87 -10.31 4.31
N THR A 244 -0.03 -10.47 3.34
CA THR A 244 -1.13 -11.46 3.39
C THR A 244 -1.15 -12.40 2.18
N ALA A 245 -0.14 -12.32 1.30
CA ALA A 245 -0.02 -13.25 0.18
C ALA A 245 0.07 -14.70 0.67
N CYS A 246 -0.44 -15.63 -0.13
CA CYS A 246 -0.63 -16.99 0.29
C CYS A 246 -0.42 -17.98 -0.85
N GLU A 247 0.33 -19.04 -0.58
CA GLU A 247 0.48 -20.16 -1.50
C GLU A 247 -0.90 -20.70 -1.98
N GLY A 248 -0.99 -20.86 -3.30
CA GLY A 248 -2.20 -21.30 -3.99
C GLY A 248 -3.34 -20.27 -3.96
N GLY A 249 -3.07 -19.00 -3.65
CA GLY A 249 -4.06 -17.92 -3.67
C GLY A 249 -4.65 -17.68 -5.06
N LEU A 250 -5.97 -17.45 -5.10
CA LEU A 250 -6.74 -17.06 -6.28
C LEU A 250 -7.14 -15.58 -6.20
N VAL A 251 -7.57 -15.01 -7.33
CA VAL A 251 -8.11 -13.64 -7.36
C VAL A 251 -9.25 -13.45 -6.34
N GLU A 252 -10.15 -14.44 -6.25
CA GLU A 252 -11.28 -14.41 -5.33
C GLU A 252 -10.88 -14.43 -3.84
N ASP A 253 -9.74 -15.04 -3.48
CA ASP A 253 -9.29 -15.15 -2.08
C ASP A 253 -8.78 -13.82 -1.51
N MET A 254 -8.57 -12.82 -2.37
CA MET A 254 -8.23 -11.47 -1.93
C MET A 254 -9.31 -10.91 -1.00
N PHE A 255 -10.58 -11.17 -1.31
CA PHE A 255 -11.73 -10.62 -0.58
C PHE A 255 -12.68 -11.68 -0.03
N ASN A 256 -12.73 -12.88 -0.62
CA ASN A 256 -13.58 -13.96 -0.12
C ASN A 256 -12.83 -14.80 0.92
N ARG A 257 -13.56 -15.23 1.96
CA ARG A 257 -13.05 -16.25 2.89
C ARG A 257 -12.82 -17.56 2.16
N ARG A 258 -11.69 -18.19 2.45
CA ARG A 258 -11.34 -19.48 1.85
C ARG A 258 -12.16 -20.58 2.50
N SER A 259 -13.28 -21.01 1.91
CA SER A 259 -14.19 -22.06 2.43
C SER A 259 -14.71 -21.83 3.87
N GLN A 260 -16.03 -21.84 4.08
CA GLN A 260 -16.62 -21.73 5.43
C GLN A 260 -16.10 -22.80 6.41
N ALA A 261 -15.61 -23.94 5.92
CA ALA A 261 -15.08 -25.03 6.74
C ALA A 261 -13.62 -24.83 7.19
N SER A 262 -12.82 -23.97 6.53
CA SER A 262 -11.42 -23.73 6.94
C SER A 262 -11.27 -22.60 7.95
N GLY A 263 -12.28 -21.74 8.10
CA GLY A 263 -12.27 -20.58 9.00
C GLY A 263 -11.24 -19.50 8.63
N ARG A 264 -10.59 -19.59 7.47
CA ARG A 264 -9.51 -18.68 7.07
C ARG A 264 -10.07 -17.39 6.45
N MET A 265 -9.65 -16.26 7.01
CA MET A 265 -9.97 -14.90 6.55
C MET A 265 -9.52 -14.69 5.10
N SER A 266 -10.16 -13.76 4.39
CA SER A 266 -9.61 -13.28 3.11
C SER A 266 -8.30 -12.53 3.33
N MET A 267 -7.49 -12.35 2.27
CA MET A 267 -6.23 -11.59 2.39
C MET A 267 -6.47 -10.14 2.85
N TRP A 268 -7.62 -9.56 2.49
CA TRP A 268 -8.01 -8.22 2.90
C TRP A 268 -8.56 -8.18 4.35
N GLU A 269 -9.42 -9.13 4.73
CA GLU A 269 -9.90 -9.25 6.11
C GLU A 269 -8.72 -9.48 7.07
N GLU A 270 -7.76 -10.35 6.71
CA GLU A 270 -6.56 -10.58 7.51
C GLU A 270 -5.75 -9.29 7.68
N HIS A 271 -5.58 -8.50 6.62
CA HIS A 271 -4.91 -7.20 6.68
C HIS A 271 -5.56 -6.26 7.69
N VAL A 272 -6.88 -6.06 7.58
CA VAL A 272 -7.60 -5.07 8.38
C VAL A 272 -7.81 -5.53 9.82
N GLU A 273 -8.26 -6.77 10.01
CA GLU A 273 -8.75 -7.24 11.30
C GLU A 273 -7.66 -7.95 12.11
N ALA A 274 -6.84 -8.80 11.49
CA ALA A 274 -5.83 -9.58 12.20
C ALA A 274 -4.50 -8.83 12.35
N LEU A 275 -4.12 -8.06 11.32
CA LEU A 275 -2.86 -7.31 11.29
C LEU A 275 -3.01 -5.84 11.63
N GLY A 276 -4.25 -5.36 11.84
CA GLY A 276 -4.52 -3.97 12.22
C GLY A 276 -4.19 -2.94 11.14
N GLY A 277 -4.15 -3.36 9.87
CA GLY A 277 -3.95 -2.49 8.72
C GLY A 277 -5.13 -1.55 8.46
N PRO A 278 -4.90 -0.41 7.78
CA PRO A 278 -5.96 0.52 7.47
C PRO A 278 -6.93 -0.03 6.41
N ARG A 279 -8.17 0.43 6.42
CA ARG A 279 -9.18 0.04 5.41
C ARG A 279 -8.92 0.57 4.00
N ARG A 280 -7.99 1.51 3.86
CA ARG A 280 -7.47 1.96 2.57
C ARG A 280 -5.96 2.10 2.69
N VAL A 281 -5.23 1.59 1.72
CA VAL A 281 -3.77 1.62 1.68
C VAL A 281 -3.27 2.44 0.50
N ASP A 282 -2.01 2.86 0.55
CA ASP A 282 -1.37 3.60 -0.54
C ASP A 282 -0.80 2.66 -1.60
N VAL A 283 -0.33 1.48 -1.20
CA VAL A 283 0.29 0.52 -2.11
C VAL A 283 -0.34 -0.84 -1.90
N VAL A 284 -0.80 -1.45 -2.99
CA VAL A 284 -1.05 -2.89 -3.04
C VAL A 284 -0.11 -3.50 -4.07
N THR A 285 0.53 -4.61 -3.72
CA THR A 285 1.36 -5.40 -4.66
C THR A 285 0.86 -6.82 -4.66
N LEU A 286 0.63 -7.39 -5.85
CA LEU A 286 0.15 -8.77 -5.96
C LEU A 286 0.59 -9.45 -7.26
N SER A 287 0.80 -10.77 -7.18
CA SER A 287 0.77 -11.70 -8.31
C SER A 287 -0.45 -12.62 -8.15
N LEU A 288 -1.37 -12.58 -9.12
CA LEU A 288 -2.57 -13.42 -9.18
C LEU A 288 -2.89 -13.74 -10.64
N GLY A 289 -3.60 -14.83 -10.89
CA GLY A 289 -4.01 -15.26 -12.24
C GLY A 289 -3.45 -16.64 -12.63
N GLY A 290 -2.24 -17.00 -12.20
CA GLY A 290 -1.65 -18.29 -12.52
C GLY A 290 -2.47 -19.49 -11.99
N ASN A 291 -2.87 -19.41 -10.72
CA ASN A 291 -3.74 -20.42 -10.11
C ASN A 291 -5.16 -20.37 -10.69
N ASP A 292 -5.64 -19.17 -11.03
CA ASP A 292 -6.96 -18.97 -11.62
C ASP A 292 -7.09 -19.62 -12.99
N VAL A 293 -6.00 -19.79 -13.76
CA VAL A 293 -5.99 -20.52 -15.05
C VAL A 293 -5.56 -21.98 -14.93
N GLY A 294 -5.28 -22.45 -13.71
CA GLY A 294 -4.85 -23.83 -13.43
C GLY A 294 -3.41 -24.12 -13.81
N PHE A 295 -2.52 -23.13 -13.82
CA PHE A 295 -1.14 -23.31 -14.28
C PHE A 295 -0.36 -24.33 -13.44
N GLU A 296 -0.64 -24.44 -12.14
CA GLU A 296 -0.07 -25.47 -11.26
C GLU A 296 -0.41 -26.89 -11.76
N GLU A 297 -1.69 -27.14 -12.08
CA GLU A 297 -2.14 -28.42 -12.63
C GLU A 297 -1.46 -28.74 -13.97
N VAL A 298 -1.27 -27.72 -14.81
CA VAL A 298 -0.58 -27.84 -16.09
C VAL A 298 0.88 -28.24 -15.87
N VAL A 299 1.59 -27.56 -14.97
CA VAL A 299 3.00 -27.89 -14.69
C VAL A 299 3.12 -29.31 -14.13
N LEU A 300 2.25 -29.71 -13.20
CA LEU A 300 2.20 -31.07 -12.63
C LEU A 300 1.87 -32.15 -13.67
N ALA A 301 0.97 -31.88 -14.61
CA ALA A 301 0.57 -32.83 -15.65
C ALA A 301 1.59 -32.92 -16.80
N CYS A 302 2.25 -31.81 -17.12
CA CYS A 302 3.11 -31.71 -18.29
C CYS A 302 4.60 -31.97 -17.96
N VAL A 303 5.05 -31.72 -16.73
CA VAL A 303 6.43 -31.95 -16.29
C VAL A 303 6.48 -33.19 -15.37
N PRO A 304 7.23 -34.24 -15.72
CA PRO A 304 7.29 -35.46 -14.91
C PRO A 304 8.13 -35.22 -13.63
N PHE A 305 7.47 -35.00 -12.50
CA PHE A 305 8.12 -34.95 -11.18
C PHE A 305 8.48 -36.35 -10.65
N THR A 306 7.72 -37.38 -11.05
CA THR A 306 7.98 -38.80 -10.77
C THR A 306 7.52 -39.67 -11.96
N ARG A 307 8.00 -40.92 -12.09
CA ARG A 307 7.49 -41.87 -13.11
C ARG A 307 6.01 -42.25 -12.92
N VAL A 308 5.37 -41.87 -11.81
CA VAL A 308 3.98 -42.22 -11.45
C VAL A 308 2.99 -41.12 -11.87
N THR A 309 3.41 -39.86 -11.93
CA THR A 309 2.53 -38.73 -12.30
C THR A 309 2.16 -38.71 -13.79
N GLU A 310 2.96 -39.33 -14.67
CA GLU A 310 2.62 -39.47 -16.10
C GLU A 310 1.38 -40.35 -16.37
N LEU A 311 0.94 -41.17 -15.41
CA LEU A 311 -0.09 -42.20 -15.63
C LEU A 311 -1.54 -41.74 -15.48
N PHE A 312 -1.82 -40.54 -14.95
CA PHE A 312 -3.20 -40.17 -14.56
C PHE A 312 -3.72 -38.83 -15.08
N VAL A 313 -2.89 -37.93 -15.61
CA VAL A 313 -3.34 -36.60 -16.09
C VAL A 313 -2.70 -36.28 -17.44
N GLY A 314 -3.50 -36.23 -18.51
CA GLY A 314 -3.01 -35.80 -19.83
C GLY A 314 -2.74 -34.30 -19.86
N CYS A 315 -1.58 -33.90 -20.38
CA CYS A 315 -1.23 -32.48 -20.57
C CYS A 315 -2.24 -31.81 -21.55
N PRO A 316 -2.94 -30.73 -21.16
CA PRO A 316 -3.91 -30.07 -22.02
C PRO A 316 -3.30 -29.51 -23.31
N SER A 317 -4.13 -29.30 -24.34
CA SER A 317 -3.67 -28.65 -25.58
C SER A 317 -3.33 -27.18 -25.34
N GLU A 318 -2.36 -26.66 -26.10
CA GLU A 318 -1.94 -25.24 -26.02
C GLU A 318 -3.11 -24.29 -26.26
N ALA A 319 -3.96 -24.57 -27.26
CA ALA A 319 -5.16 -23.79 -27.56
C ALA A 319 -6.16 -23.78 -26.39
N ALA A 320 -6.35 -24.91 -25.69
CA ALA A 320 -7.23 -24.96 -24.54
C ALA A 320 -6.70 -24.11 -23.39
N LEU A 321 -5.38 -24.11 -23.15
CA LEU A 321 -4.76 -23.30 -22.10
C LEU A 321 -4.76 -21.82 -22.44
N GLN A 322 -4.51 -21.47 -23.71
CA GLN A 322 -4.60 -20.10 -24.19
C GLN A 322 -6.01 -19.53 -23.98
N ALA A 323 -7.05 -20.30 -24.32
CA ALA A 323 -8.43 -19.89 -24.08
C ALA A 323 -8.75 -19.65 -22.58
N ARG A 324 -8.13 -20.42 -21.66
CA ARG A 324 -8.27 -20.18 -20.21
C ARG A 324 -7.66 -18.84 -19.80
N ILE A 325 -6.50 -18.51 -20.36
CA ILE A 325 -5.80 -17.26 -20.11
C ILE A 325 -6.60 -16.08 -20.68
N ASP A 326 -7.08 -16.18 -21.91
CA ASP A 326 -7.89 -15.12 -22.55
C ASP A 326 -9.17 -14.86 -21.75
N SER A 327 -9.81 -15.91 -21.23
CA SER A 327 -11.00 -15.81 -20.38
C SER A 327 -10.75 -15.10 -19.02
N LEU A 328 -9.50 -14.89 -18.61
CA LEU A 328 -9.16 -14.12 -17.42
C LEU A 328 -9.40 -12.62 -17.63
N VAL A 329 -9.18 -12.14 -18.85
CA VAL A 329 -9.36 -10.74 -19.25
C VAL A 329 -10.73 -10.50 -19.88
N ASP A 330 -11.24 -11.46 -20.66
CA ASP A 330 -12.54 -11.35 -21.33
C ASP A 330 -13.36 -12.66 -21.16
N PRO A 331 -14.06 -12.83 -20.03
CA PRO A 331 -14.84 -14.03 -19.77
C PRO A 331 -16.14 -14.06 -20.58
N SER A 332 -16.36 -15.20 -21.25
CA SER A 332 -17.48 -15.41 -22.19
C SER A 332 -18.88 -15.57 -21.57
N ARG A 333 -19.01 -15.92 -20.28
CA ARG A 333 -20.31 -16.19 -19.65
C ARG A 333 -20.33 -16.09 -18.12
N THR A 334 -21.49 -15.73 -17.60
CA THR A 334 -21.82 -15.77 -16.16
C THR A 334 -22.10 -17.20 -15.72
N CYS A 335 -21.55 -17.62 -14.59
CA CYS A 335 -21.70 -18.99 -14.09
C CYS A 335 -22.38 -19.06 -12.70
N PRO A 336 -23.17 -20.11 -12.44
CA PRO A 336 -23.89 -20.28 -11.17
C PRO A 336 -22.99 -20.68 -9.98
N GLY A 337 -21.78 -21.22 -10.24
CA GLY A 337 -20.82 -21.62 -9.20
C GLY A 337 -20.19 -20.45 -8.44
N THR A 338 -19.54 -20.75 -7.30
CA THR A 338 -19.02 -19.75 -6.34
C THR A 338 -17.50 -19.63 -6.25
N SER A 339 -16.72 -20.57 -6.82
CA SER A 339 -15.26 -20.60 -6.66
C SER A 339 -14.52 -21.38 -7.74
N ARG A 340 -13.33 -20.90 -8.17
CA ARG A 340 -12.39 -21.64 -9.05
C ARG A 340 -11.69 -22.81 -8.34
N ARG A 341 -11.94 -23.05 -7.04
CA ARG A 341 -11.47 -24.24 -6.29
C ARG A 341 -12.41 -25.45 -6.37
N ALA A 342 -13.48 -25.38 -7.16
CA ALA A 342 -14.39 -26.51 -7.34
C ALA A 342 -13.66 -27.72 -7.93
N SER A 343 -14.16 -28.94 -7.67
CA SER A 343 -13.57 -30.20 -8.18
C SER A 343 -13.47 -30.29 -9.71
N ARG A 344 -14.20 -29.43 -10.43
CA ARG A 344 -14.08 -29.19 -11.87
C ARG A 344 -14.23 -27.69 -12.14
N PRO A 345 -13.13 -26.90 -12.11
CA PRO A 345 -13.21 -25.48 -12.36
C PRO A 345 -13.56 -25.21 -13.84
N ASP A 346 -14.49 -24.28 -14.05
CA ASP A 346 -14.79 -23.75 -15.39
C ASP A 346 -14.04 -22.42 -15.56
N TYR A 347 -12.93 -22.49 -16.27
CA TYR A 347 -12.03 -21.36 -16.51
C TYR A 347 -12.62 -20.30 -17.46
N GLY A 348 -13.69 -20.61 -18.18
CA GLY A 348 -14.41 -19.66 -19.03
C GLY A 348 -15.38 -18.76 -18.27
N CYS A 349 -15.52 -18.95 -16.96
CA CYS A 349 -16.43 -18.21 -16.10
C CYS A 349 -15.84 -16.88 -15.61
N ALA A 350 -16.70 -15.88 -15.53
CA ALA A 350 -16.41 -14.62 -14.85
C ALA A 350 -15.92 -14.84 -13.40
N LEU A 351 -14.97 -14.01 -12.96
CA LEU A 351 -14.49 -13.98 -11.59
C LEU A 351 -15.61 -13.50 -10.65
N ARG A 352 -15.73 -14.16 -9.49
CA ARG A 352 -16.70 -13.82 -8.45
C ARG A 352 -15.98 -13.35 -7.21
N ILE A 353 -16.25 -12.12 -6.81
CA ILE A 353 -15.64 -11.48 -5.63
C ILE A 353 -16.80 -10.97 -4.77
N ASP A 354 -16.71 -11.07 -3.45
CA ASP A 354 -17.68 -10.56 -2.45
C ASP A 354 -19.18 -10.76 -2.78
N GLY A 355 -19.54 -11.93 -3.31
CA GLY A 355 -20.92 -12.25 -3.72
C GLY A 355 -21.44 -11.50 -4.95
N GLN A 356 -20.73 -10.48 -5.44
CA GLN A 356 -21.03 -9.72 -6.65
C GLN A 356 -20.35 -10.33 -7.88
N GLN A 357 -20.94 -10.13 -9.06
CA GLN A 357 -20.38 -10.57 -10.33
C GLN A 357 -19.45 -9.47 -10.84
N TYR A 358 -18.14 -9.72 -10.84
CA TYR A 358 -17.16 -8.70 -11.22
C TYR A 358 -16.77 -8.77 -12.69
N GLY A 359 -16.92 -9.91 -13.35
CA GLY A 359 -16.50 -10.06 -14.76
C GLY A 359 -15.05 -10.50 -14.85
N SER A 360 -14.16 -9.60 -15.24
CA SER A 360 -12.75 -9.86 -15.60
C SER A 360 -11.74 -9.56 -14.48
N ILE A 361 -10.47 -9.92 -14.68
CA ILE A 361 -9.38 -9.49 -13.79
C ILE A 361 -9.11 -7.98 -13.86
N SER A 362 -9.44 -7.32 -14.97
CA SER A 362 -9.39 -5.86 -15.11
C SER A 362 -10.40 -5.18 -14.18
N ASP A 363 -11.61 -5.73 -14.08
CA ASP A 363 -12.65 -5.22 -13.16
C ASP A 363 -12.22 -5.37 -11.69
N PHE A 364 -11.51 -6.45 -11.36
CA PHE A 364 -10.92 -6.66 -10.04
C PHE A 364 -9.86 -5.60 -9.70
N TYR A 365 -8.95 -5.29 -10.63
CA TYR A 365 -7.96 -4.22 -10.42
C TYR A 365 -8.64 -2.87 -10.20
N ARG A 366 -9.71 -2.58 -10.95
CA ARG A 366 -10.50 -1.36 -10.78
C ARG A 366 -11.13 -1.28 -9.39
N GLU A 367 -11.74 -2.36 -8.88
CA GLU A 367 -12.31 -2.38 -7.53
C GLU A 367 -11.27 -2.10 -6.45
N ILE A 368 -10.07 -2.70 -6.55
CA ILE A 368 -8.99 -2.43 -5.60
C ILE A 368 -8.69 -0.92 -5.59
N VAL A 369 -8.53 -0.32 -6.78
CA VAL A 369 -8.21 1.11 -6.89
C VAL A 369 -9.33 1.99 -6.33
N THR A 370 -10.60 1.68 -6.58
CA THR A 370 -11.72 2.53 -6.18
C THR A 370 -12.08 2.37 -4.70
N GLU A 371 -12.05 1.14 -4.19
CA GLU A 371 -12.56 0.82 -2.84
C GLU A 371 -11.47 0.71 -1.79
N ARG A 372 -10.25 0.35 -2.18
CA ARG A 372 -9.20 -0.11 -1.27
C ARG A 372 -7.96 0.78 -1.26
N LEU A 373 -7.78 1.62 -2.26
CA LEU A 373 -6.67 2.56 -2.30
C LEU A 373 -7.06 3.95 -1.80
N THR A 374 -6.09 4.67 -1.24
CA THR A 374 -6.18 6.12 -0.99
C THR A 374 -6.20 6.90 -2.32
N GLU A 375 -6.43 8.22 -2.31
CA GLU A 375 -6.42 9.03 -3.54
C GLU A 375 -5.07 8.94 -4.29
N ARG A 376 -3.97 8.94 -3.54
CA ARG A 376 -2.61 8.78 -4.09
C ARG A 376 -2.22 7.32 -4.37
N GLY A 377 -3.06 6.37 -3.98
CA GLY A 377 -2.66 4.97 -3.97
C GLY A 377 -2.42 4.38 -5.36
N ARG A 378 -1.56 3.37 -5.44
CA ARG A 378 -1.20 2.63 -6.65
C ARG A 378 -1.30 1.12 -6.42
N LEU A 379 -1.77 0.39 -7.43
CA LEU A 379 -1.75 -1.07 -7.48
C LEU A 379 -0.61 -1.52 -8.40
N TYR A 380 0.27 -2.40 -7.91
CA TYR A 380 1.33 -3.01 -8.72
C TYR A 380 1.01 -4.50 -8.93
N VAL A 381 0.72 -4.85 -10.18
CA VAL A 381 0.47 -6.21 -10.64
C VAL A 381 1.80 -6.80 -11.08
N ILE A 382 2.31 -7.76 -10.32
CA ILE A 382 3.57 -8.43 -10.56
C ILE A 382 3.36 -9.56 -11.57
N GLY A 383 4.05 -9.47 -12.71
CA GLY A 383 4.07 -10.55 -13.71
C GLY A 383 4.78 -11.80 -13.22
N TYR A 384 4.68 -12.88 -13.99
CA TYR A 384 5.40 -14.13 -13.73
C TYR A 384 6.69 -14.20 -14.55
N PRO A 385 7.81 -14.65 -13.95
CA PRO A 385 9.08 -14.71 -14.65
C PRO A 385 9.11 -15.78 -15.74
N SER A 386 10.07 -15.69 -16.65
CA SER A 386 10.43 -16.81 -17.52
C SER A 386 10.98 -17.96 -16.65
N LEU A 387 10.39 -19.15 -16.73
CA LEU A 387 10.68 -20.25 -15.79
C LEU A 387 11.80 -21.17 -16.26
N ILE A 388 11.79 -21.55 -17.53
CA ILE A 388 12.77 -22.44 -18.14
C ILE A 388 13.19 -21.85 -19.49
N ALA A 389 14.48 -21.78 -19.76
CA ALA A 389 15.00 -21.27 -21.02
C ALA A 389 14.49 -22.12 -22.22
N PRO A 390 14.34 -21.54 -23.42
CA PRO A 390 13.96 -22.28 -24.62
C PRO A 390 14.88 -23.46 -24.90
N SER A 391 14.32 -24.57 -25.38
CA SER A 391 15.05 -25.82 -25.58
C SER A 391 16.19 -25.72 -26.61
N SER A 392 16.07 -24.76 -27.53
CA SER A 392 17.10 -24.40 -28.50
C SER A 392 18.37 -23.81 -27.87
N GLU A 393 18.28 -23.26 -26.65
CA GLU A 393 19.41 -22.62 -25.96
C GLU A 393 20.15 -23.56 -25.00
N TRP A 394 19.54 -24.71 -24.71
CA TRP A 394 20.07 -25.69 -23.77
C TRP A 394 21.43 -26.22 -24.24
N ARG A 395 22.31 -26.48 -23.26
CA ARG A 395 23.58 -27.16 -23.52
C ARG A 395 23.32 -28.50 -24.21
N LEU A 396 24.19 -28.86 -25.15
CA LEU A 396 24.08 -30.12 -25.90
C LEU A 396 24.17 -31.33 -24.97
N PHE A 397 25.07 -31.25 -23.98
CA PHE A 397 25.18 -32.20 -22.88
C PHE A 397 24.84 -31.47 -21.58
N GLY A 398 23.78 -31.91 -20.90
CA GLY A 398 23.34 -31.29 -19.65
C GLY A 398 22.07 -31.91 -19.08
N PRO A 399 21.79 -31.68 -17.79
CA PRO A 399 20.67 -32.31 -17.08
C PRO A 399 19.30 -31.92 -17.67
N CYS A 400 19.19 -30.74 -18.28
CA CYS A 400 17.93 -30.25 -18.86
C CYS A 400 17.34 -31.15 -19.94
N ARG A 401 18.18 -31.72 -20.83
CA ARG A 401 17.73 -32.65 -21.87
C ARG A 401 17.29 -34.01 -21.33
N VAL A 402 17.67 -34.33 -20.09
CA VAL A 402 17.29 -35.57 -19.40
C VAL A 402 16.03 -35.35 -18.55
N LEU A 403 15.96 -34.20 -17.89
CA LEU A 403 14.90 -33.87 -16.94
C LEU A 403 13.63 -33.33 -17.63
N TYR A 404 13.76 -32.69 -18.78
CA TYR A 404 12.66 -31.99 -19.44
C TYR A 404 12.50 -32.40 -20.90
N LYS A 405 11.24 -32.45 -21.37
CA LYS A 405 10.89 -32.65 -22.78
C LYS A 405 10.95 -31.30 -23.51
N PRO A 406 11.79 -31.11 -24.55
CA PRO A 406 11.94 -29.85 -25.29
C PRO A 406 10.61 -29.20 -25.71
N GLU A 407 9.75 -29.96 -26.40
CA GLU A 407 8.47 -29.48 -26.92
C GLU A 407 7.52 -28.99 -25.81
N THR A 408 7.52 -29.69 -24.67
CA THR A 408 6.72 -29.30 -23.50
C THR A 408 7.21 -27.99 -22.93
N VAL A 409 8.52 -27.83 -22.74
CA VAL A 409 9.07 -26.59 -22.18
C VAL A 409 8.81 -25.40 -23.09
N ASP A 410 9.05 -25.55 -24.40
CA ASP A 410 8.83 -24.46 -25.34
C ASP A 410 7.35 -24.05 -25.39
N ARG A 411 6.43 -25.02 -25.24
CA ARG A 411 5.00 -24.74 -25.07
C ARG A 411 4.69 -23.97 -23.77
N LEU A 412 5.23 -24.41 -22.64
CA LEU A 412 5.02 -23.73 -21.36
C LEU A 412 5.59 -22.30 -21.38
N GLY A 413 6.73 -22.10 -22.03
CA GLY A 413 7.33 -20.77 -22.24
C GLY A 413 6.41 -19.81 -23.00
N ARG A 414 5.81 -20.27 -24.11
CA ARG A 414 4.82 -19.48 -24.88
C ARG A 414 3.57 -19.15 -24.08
N LEU A 415 3.08 -20.09 -23.28
CA LEU A 415 1.90 -19.88 -22.43
C LEU A 415 2.19 -18.89 -21.30
N ALA A 416 3.37 -18.95 -20.68
CA ALA A 416 3.80 -17.99 -19.66
C ALA A 416 3.95 -16.58 -20.24
N GLU A 417 4.53 -16.45 -21.44
CA GLU A 417 4.60 -15.17 -22.15
C GLU A 417 3.19 -14.63 -22.47
N HIS A 418 2.29 -15.49 -22.94
CA HIS A 418 0.91 -15.11 -23.23
C HIS A 418 0.15 -14.65 -21.98
N LEU A 419 0.30 -15.34 -20.85
CA LEU A 419 -0.26 -14.92 -19.57
C LEU A 419 0.21 -13.53 -19.17
N ASN A 420 1.52 -13.27 -19.25
CA ASN A 420 2.08 -11.96 -18.92
C ASN A 420 1.54 -10.84 -19.82
N ARG A 421 1.41 -11.10 -21.13
CA ARG A 421 0.79 -10.13 -22.06
C ARG A 421 -0.67 -9.83 -21.71
N GLN A 422 -1.44 -10.84 -21.30
CA GLN A 422 -2.84 -10.68 -20.89
C GLN A 422 -2.97 -9.93 -19.56
N LEU A 423 -2.08 -10.17 -18.59
CA LEU A 423 -2.03 -9.39 -17.35
C LEU A 423 -1.71 -7.91 -17.64
N ALA A 424 -0.73 -7.65 -18.50
CA ALA A 424 -0.40 -6.28 -18.91
C ALA A 424 -1.56 -5.59 -19.67
N GLU A 425 -2.32 -6.34 -20.49
CA GLU A 425 -3.53 -5.85 -21.14
C GLU A 425 -4.63 -5.51 -20.14
N ALA A 426 -4.88 -6.37 -19.15
CA ALA A 426 -5.85 -6.09 -18.09
C ALA A 426 -5.48 -4.81 -17.30
N VAL A 427 -4.19 -4.57 -17.05
CA VAL A 427 -3.71 -3.32 -16.43
C VAL A 427 -4.04 -2.10 -17.31
N ARG A 428 -3.80 -2.18 -18.63
CA ARG A 428 -4.15 -1.10 -19.57
C ARG A 428 -5.65 -0.81 -19.57
N GLN A 429 -6.47 -1.86 -19.63
CA GLN A 429 -7.93 -1.72 -19.61
C GLN A 429 -8.45 -1.11 -18.31
N ALA A 430 -7.87 -1.52 -17.17
CA ALA A 430 -8.22 -0.96 -15.86
C ALA A 430 -7.90 0.55 -15.81
N ASN A 431 -6.71 0.97 -16.23
CA ASN A 431 -6.34 2.39 -16.29
C ASN A 431 -7.20 3.19 -17.27
N GLN A 432 -7.53 2.63 -18.44
CA GLN A 432 -8.42 3.26 -19.40
C GLN A 432 -9.81 3.51 -18.79
N ALA A 433 -10.35 2.52 -18.06
CA ALA A 433 -11.64 2.65 -17.37
C ALA A 433 -11.59 3.63 -16.19
N LEU A 434 -10.46 3.71 -15.48
CA LEU A 434 -10.24 4.65 -14.38
C LEU A 434 -10.03 6.10 -14.85
N GLY A 435 -9.62 6.29 -16.11
CA GLY A 435 -9.23 7.61 -16.63
C GLY A 435 -7.95 8.17 -15.98
N ALA A 436 -7.16 7.30 -15.33
CA ALA A 436 -5.93 7.65 -14.63
C ALA A 436 -5.00 6.44 -14.57
N GLU A 437 -3.68 6.69 -14.62
CA GLU A 437 -2.66 5.66 -14.48
C GLU A 437 -2.44 5.34 -12.99
N ARG A 438 -3.19 4.35 -12.48
CA ARG A 438 -3.17 3.95 -11.06
C ARG A 438 -2.87 2.48 -10.83
N VAL A 439 -2.90 1.68 -11.89
CA VAL A 439 -2.50 0.27 -11.91
C VAL A 439 -1.24 0.14 -12.75
N HIS A 440 -0.22 -0.52 -12.23
CA HIS A 440 1.09 -0.64 -12.87
C HIS A 440 1.45 -2.11 -13.02
N TYR A 441 1.94 -2.49 -14.19
CA TYR A 441 2.40 -3.84 -14.46
C TYR A 441 3.91 -3.92 -14.25
N VAL A 442 4.36 -4.76 -13.33
CA VAL A 442 5.77 -5.00 -13.07
C VAL A 442 6.23 -6.20 -13.90
N ASP A 443 6.92 -5.93 -15.00
CA ASP A 443 7.43 -6.95 -15.91
C ASP A 443 8.61 -7.71 -15.29
N THR A 444 8.36 -8.96 -14.91
CA THR A 444 9.38 -9.90 -14.44
C THR A 444 9.82 -10.89 -15.52
N TYR A 445 9.07 -11.01 -16.61
CA TYR A 445 9.34 -11.97 -17.67
C TYR A 445 10.57 -11.55 -18.48
N THR A 446 10.58 -10.30 -18.98
CA THR A 446 11.64 -9.80 -19.85
C THR A 446 13.00 -9.77 -19.16
N PRO A 447 13.16 -9.20 -17.95
CA PRO A 447 14.47 -9.15 -17.29
C PRO A 447 15.04 -10.54 -16.97
N PHE A 448 14.18 -11.50 -16.63
CA PHE A 448 14.60 -12.89 -16.39
C PHE A 448 15.05 -13.56 -17.69
N ARG A 449 14.31 -13.33 -18.79
CA ARG A 449 14.61 -13.86 -20.11
C ARG A 449 15.92 -13.32 -20.68
N GLU A 450 16.09 -12.00 -20.68
CA GLU A 450 17.29 -11.33 -21.19
C GLU A 450 18.53 -11.65 -20.34
N GLY A 451 18.35 -11.69 -19.01
CA GLY A 451 19.40 -12.07 -18.08
C GLY A 451 19.74 -13.56 -18.06
N ARG A 452 18.99 -14.39 -18.81
CA ARG A 452 19.11 -15.86 -18.83
C ARG A 452 19.05 -16.48 -17.43
N ARG A 453 18.16 -15.96 -16.60
CA ARG A 453 18.03 -16.26 -15.16
C ARG A 453 17.13 -17.46 -14.86
N GLU A 454 16.58 -18.07 -15.89
CA GLU A 454 15.66 -19.20 -15.81
C GLU A 454 16.39 -20.51 -15.49
N VAL A 455 15.62 -21.54 -15.12
CA VAL A 455 16.12 -22.92 -15.13
C VAL A 455 16.64 -23.25 -16.53
N CYS A 456 17.78 -23.93 -16.63
CA CYS A 456 18.45 -24.25 -17.90
C CYS A 456 18.98 -23.03 -18.67
N GLY A 457 18.87 -21.83 -18.09
CA GLY A 457 19.52 -20.63 -18.57
C GLY A 457 21.05 -20.73 -18.49
N ARG A 458 21.72 -19.75 -19.10
CA ARG A 458 23.18 -19.62 -19.04
C ARG A 458 23.65 -18.50 -18.11
N GLY A 459 22.73 -17.80 -17.46
CA GLY A 459 22.99 -16.78 -16.44
C GLY A 459 23.04 -17.38 -15.03
N SER A 460 22.86 -16.54 -14.01
CA SER A 460 22.70 -17.02 -12.62
C SER A 460 21.25 -17.44 -12.38
N ASP A 461 21.06 -18.57 -11.70
CA ASP A 461 19.74 -19.15 -11.45
C ASP A 461 18.95 -18.30 -10.45
N PHE A 462 17.82 -17.76 -10.88
CA PHE A 462 16.86 -17.05 -10.03
C PHE A 462 15.60 -17.88 -9.74
N ILE A 463 15.46 -19.00 -10.44
CA ILE A 463 14.33 -19.94 -10.35
C ILE A 463 14.85 -21.28 -9.85
N HIS A 464 14.13 -21.90 -8.92
CA HIS A 464 14.38 -23.28 -8.52
C HIS A 464 13.98 -24.24 -9.65
N GLY A 465 14.86 -25.18 -9.97
CA GLY A 465 14.53 -26.34 -10.82
C GLY A 465 13.58 -27.32 -10.12
N ILE A 466 13.49 -28.55 -10.62
CA ILE A 466 12.79 -29.64 -9.92
C ILE A 466 13.50 -29.86 -8.57
N THR A 467 12.86 -29.42 -7.48
CA THR A 467 13.49 -29.33 -6.15
C THR A 467 12.60 -30.01 -5.13
N HIS A 468 13.14 -31.03 -4.45
CA HIS A 468 12.47 -31.74 -3.37
C HIS A 468 12.97 -31.26 -2.01
N VAL A 469 12.05 -30.96 -1.10
CA VAL A 469 12.33 -30.56 0.27
C VAL A 469 11.61 -31.48 1.24
N GLY A 470 12.36 -32.08 2.16
CA GLY A 470 11.85 -33.01 3.16
C GLY A 470 12.01 -34.47 2.76
N THR A 471 11.35 -35.38 3.49
CA THR A 471 11.48 -36.84 3.30
C THR A 471 10.31 -37.47 2.55
N ASN A 472 9.20 -36.75 2.38
CA ASN A 472 8.01 -37.29 1.71
C ASN A 472 8.13 -37.14 0.18
N PRO A 473 8.31 -38.24 -0.58
CA PRO A 473 8.54 -38.20 -2.03
C PRO A 473 7.37 -37.63 -2.85
N LEU A 474 6.17 -37.50 -2.26
CA LEU A 474 4.96 -37.03 -2.94
C LEU A 474 4.67 -35.54 -2.73
N THR A 475 5.17 -34.91 -1.65
CA THR A 475 4.76 -33.55 -1.26
C THR A 475 5.90 -32.54 -1.09
N GLY A 476 7.15 -32.98 -1.26
CA GLY A 476 8.33 -32.11 -1.10
C GLY A 476 8.63 -31.16 -2.26
N TRP A 477 7.85 -31.18 -3.35
CA TRP A 477 8.19 -30.48 -4.59
C TRP A 477 7.75 -29.00 -4.66
N TYR A 478 7.20 -28.46 -3.58
CA TYR A 478 6.50 -27.17 -3.54
C TYR A 478 7.36 -25.95 -3.94
N ARG A 479 8.69 -26.05 -3.93
CA ARG A 479 9.60 -24.97 -4.39
C ARG A 479 9.85 -24.98 -5.89
N SER A 480 9.49 -26.07 -6.57
CA SER A 480 9.84 -26.23 -7.98
C SER A 480 9.24 -25.09 -8.80
N PHE A 481 10.07 -24.51 -9.66
CA PHE A 481 9.72 -23.38 -10.53
C PHE A 481 9.36 -22.07 -9.82
N HIS A 482 9.59 -21.97 -8.50
CA HIS A 482 9.44 -20.71 -7.79
C HIS A 482 10.77 -19.93 -7.74
N LEU A 483 10.66 -18.63 -7.45
CA LEU A 483 11.81 -17.76 -7.22
C LEU A 483 12.66 -18.29 -6.05
N ASN A 484 13.98 -18.24 -6.17
CA ASN A 484 14.88 -18.35 -5.02
C ASN A 484 15.11 -16.96 -4.39
N ASN A 485 15.99 -16.86 -3.39
CA ASN A 485 16.33 -15.59 -2.75
C ASN A 485 16.78 -14.50 -3.74
N ALA A 486 17.60 -14.87 -4.73
CA ALA A 486 18.09 -13.93 -5.73
C ALA A 486 16.97 -13.50 -6.68
N GLY A 487 16.09 -14.43 -7.07
CA GLY A 487 14.90 -14.11 -7.86
C GLY A 487 13.94 -13.18 -7.15
N HIS A 488 13.64 -13.43 -5.88
CA HIS A 488 12.80 -12.52 -5.08
C HIS A 488 13.46 -11.14 -4.89
N ALA A 489 14.78 -11.09 -4.68
CA ALA A 489 15.50 -9.83 -4.59
C ALA A 489 15.46 -9.03 -5.90
N GLU A 490 15.53 -9.69 -7.06
CA GLU A 490 15.41 -9.02 -8.35
C GLU A 490 14.00 -8.48 -8.60
N VAL A 491 12.96 -9.27 -8.29
CA VAL A 491 11.58 -8.78 -8.39
C VAL A 491 11.32 -7.63 -7.41
N ALA A 492 11.91 -7.69 -6.20
CA ALA A 492 11.86 -6.58 -5.25
C ALA A 492 12.51 -5.29 -5.80
N ARG A 493 13.65 -5.43 -6.50
CA ARG A 493 14.32 -4.30 -7.17
C ARG A 493 13.43 -3.68 -8.26
N LEU A 494 12.86 -4.50 -9.14
CA LEU A 494 11.96 -4.05 -10.20
C LEU A 494 10.72 -3.35 -9.62
N LEU A 495 10.13 -3.91 -8.57
CA LEU A 495 8.99 -3.34 -7.87
C LEU A 495 9.32 -1.99 -7.21
N ALA A 496 10.48 -1.88 -6.56
CA ALA A 496 10.94 -0.64 -5.95
C ALA A 496 11.27 0.45 -6.99
N GLU A 497 11.74 0.06 -8.18
CA GLU A 497 11.95 0.97 -9.32
C GLU A 497 10.63 1.49 -9.87
N GLU A 498 9.70 0.59 -10.17
CA GLU A 498 8.37 0.95 -10.64
C GLU A 498 7.68 1.89 -9.64
N PHE A 499 7.70 1.54 -8.35
CA PHE A 499 7.16 2.36 -7.28
C PHE A 499 7.75 3.77 -7.25
N ARG A 500 9.07 3.91 -7.30
CA ARG A 500 9.71 5.25 -7.26
C ARG A 500 9.38 6.09 -8.48
N SER A 501 9.14 5.45 -9.63
CA SER A 501 8.83 6.16 -10.87
C SER A 501 7.37 6.61 -10.97
N THR A 502 6.44 5.95 -10.27
CA THR A 502 4.99 6.13 -10.46
C THR A 502 4.24 6.56 -9.20
N PHE A 503 4.82 6.38 -8.01
CA PHE A 503 4.23 6.80 -6.75
C PHE A 503 4.72 8.20 -6.34
N GLU A 504 3.77 9.11 -6.14
CA GLU A 504 4.07 10.45 -5.63
C GLU A 504 4.48 10.38 -4.16
N ALA A 505 5.74 10.73 -3.89
CA ALA A 505 6.27 10.77 -2.53
C ALA A 505 5.42 11.73 -1.68
N PRO A 506 4.95 11.32 -0.49
CA PRO A 506 4.35 12.27 0.40
C PRO A 506 5.39 13.29 0.86
N VAL A 507 4.94 14.51 1.16
CA VAL A 507 5.79 15.52 1.77
C VAL A 507 6.33 14.94 3.08
N ALA A 508 7.66 14.74 3.14
CA ALA A 508 8.31 14.21 4.32
C ALA A 508 8.09 15.15 5.51
N PRO A 509 7.89 14.62 6.73
CA PRO A 509 7.82 15.47 7.90
C PRO A 509 9.21 16.07 8.11
N PRO A 510 9.30 17.31 8.61
CA PRO A 510 10.58 17.89 8.94
C PRO A 510 11.31 17.03 9.98
N GLN A 511 12.61 16.82 9.76
CA GLN A 511 13.46 16.09 10.70
C GLN A 511 13.82 17.01 11.87
N PRO A 512 13.91 16.49 13.10
CA PRO A 512 14.34 17.25 14.27
C PRO A 512 15.78 17.77 14.14
#